data_AF-A0A3A4XZS7-F1
#
_entry.id   AF-A0A3A4XZS7-F1
#
_cell.length_a   1.000
_cell.length_b   1.000
_cell.length_c   1.000
_cell.angle_alpha   90.00
_cell.angle_beta   90.00
_cell.angle_gamma   90.00
#
_symmetry.space_group_name_H-M   'P 1'
#
loop_
_entity.id
_entity.type
_entity.pdbx_description
1 polymer ?
#
loop_
_entity_poly.entity_id
_entity_poly.type
_entity_poly.pdbx_seq_one_letter_code
_entity_poly.pdbx_strand_id
1 'polypeptide(L)'
;MRKAHFGGWSICAKSLTMLALLIAVGPVVPVRADLQEMPAAQMAQITGTGFSSFLVEGNRVRADFNIAAETYTEIGSLKLGYWDDGLGPGWDQNWTAVKLGTLEQDMSLRGFFIEAYFDNLTDPVNRRLTSVFFGFSQVTGDLQADFQSLSRVGVGGDPDQSRVNLGVNTFHFNNSELMISLQLQGGNRGIWVRFGEGTTLN
;
A
#
# COMPACT_ATOMS: atom_id res chain seq x y z
N MET A 1 -73.77 -41.57 12.50
CA MET A 1 -73.37 -42.31 13.71
C MET A 1 -71.91 -42.71 13.59
N ARG A 2 -71.03 -42.23 14.50
CA ARG A 2 -69.68 -42.75 14.87
C ARG A 2 -68.62 -42.83 13.75
N LYS A 3 -67.37 -42.38 13.85
CA LYS A 3 -66.52 -41.84 14.93
C LYS A 3 -65.41 -41.01 14.23
N ALA A 4 -65.03 -39.88 14.83
CA ALA A 4 -63.75 -39.22 14.55
C ALA A 4 -62.63 -39.96 15.30
N HIS A 5 -61.47 -40.12 14.68
CA HIS A 5 -60.23 -40.45 15.39
C HIS A 5 -59.14 -39.42 15.02
N PHE A 6 -58.64 -38.81 16.09
CA PHE A 6 -57.50 -37.91 16.19
C PHE A 6 -56.18 -38.68 16.19
N GLY A 7 -55.13 -38.08 15.63
CA GLY A 7 -53.73 -38.41 15.89
C GLY A 7 -52.84 -37.90 14.75
N GLY A 8 -51.82 -37.06 14.94
CA GLY A 8 -51.36 -36.34 16.12
C GLY A 8 -50.48 -35.17 15.67
N TRP A 9 -50.78 -33.97 16.16
CA TRP A 9 -49.86 -32.83 16.13
C TRP A 9 -49.19 -32.77 17.50
N SER A 10 -47.93 -33.15 17.57
CA SER A 10 -47.14 -33.06 18.81
C SER A 10 -45.69 -32.72 18.49
N ILE A 11 -45.49 -31.55 17.86
CA ILE A 11 -44.21 -30.84 17.86
C ILE A 11 -44.51 -29.34 17.95
N CYS A 12 -45.06 -28.85 19.07
CA CYS A 12 -45.12 -27.40 19.30
C CYS A 12 -45.35 -26.94 20.76
N ALA A 13 -45.00 -27.76 21.77
CA ALA A 13 -45.18 -27.37 23.18
C ALA A 13 -43.87 -27.24 23.98
N LYS A 14 -42.75 -27.80 23.50
CA LYS A 14 -41.46 -27.75 24.22
C LYS A 14 -40.56 -26.56 23.84
N SER A 15 -40.81 -25.93 22.68
CA SER A 15 -39.98 -24.79 22.23
C SER A 15 -40.49 -23.42 22.71
N LEU A 16 -41.75 -23.33 23.13
CA LEU A 16 -42.33 -22.07 23.63
C LEU A 16 -42.03 -21.83 25.11
N THR A 17 -41.86 -22.90 25.90
CA THR A 17 -41.58 -22.83 27.34
C THR A 17 -40.14 -22.42 27.65
N MET A 18 -39.19 -22.71 26.75
CA MET A 18 -37.78 -22.33 26.94
C MET A 18 -37.53 -20.85 26.62
N LEU A 19 -38.31 -20.25 25.71
CA LEU A 19 -38.23 -18.83 25.37
C LEU A 19 -38.90 -17.94 26.43
N ALA A 20 -39.96 -18.44 27.08
CA ALA A 20 -40.62 -17.73 28.18
C ALA A 20 -39.81 -17.72 29.49
N LEU A 21 -38.91 -18.68 29.69
CA LEU A 21 -38.06 -18.75 30.89
C LEU A 21 -36.80 -17.87 30.80
N LEU A 22 -36.39 -17.42 29.60
CA LEU A 22 -35.22 -16.56 29.44
C LEU A 22 -35.51 -15.05 29.60
N ILE A 23 -36.79 -14.65 29.63
CA ILE A 23 -37.22 -13.24 29.70
C ILE A 23 -37.59 -12.83 31.14
N ALA A 24 -37.70 -13.78 32.07
CA ALA A 24 -37.99 -13.50 33.47
C ALA A 24 -36.78 -13.85 34.36
N VAL A 25 -36.31 -12.86 35.12
CA VAL A 25 -35.36 -12.98 36.25
C VAL A 25 -33.86 -12.87 35.90
N GLY A 26 -33.49 -11.75 35.26
CA GLY A 26 -32.15 -11.17 35.44
C GLY A 26 -32.30 -9.69 35.78
N PRO A 27 -31.68 -9.16 36.85
CA PRO A 27 -31.71 -7.72 37.10
C PRO A 27 -31.04 -7.01 35.92
N VAL A 28 -31.76 -6.08 35.28
CA VAL A 28 -31.19 -5.13 34.33
C VAL A 28 -30.26 -4.24 35.14
N VAL A 29 -28.97 -4.61 35.19
CA VAL A 29 -27.95 -3.74 35.73
C VAL A 29 -27.82 -2.59 34.74
N PRO A 30 -28.05 -1.32 35.13
CA PRO A 30 -27.76 -0.21 34.24
C PRO A 30 -26.26 -0.24 33.97
N VAL A 31 -25.87 -0.62 32.76
CA VAL A 31 -24.51 -0.43 32.28
C VAL A 31 -24.35 1.09 32.17
N ARG A 32 -23.83 1.71 33.22
CA ARG A 32 -23.30 3.06 33.13
C ARG A 32 -22.07 2.98 32.23
N ALA A 33 -22.24 3.37 30.97
CA ALA A 33 -21.14 3.77 30.13
C ALA A 33 -20.66 5.14 30.62
N ASP A 34 -20.03 5.18 31.80
CA ASP A 34 -19.29 6.34 32.25
C ASP A 34 -18.03 6.44 31.40
N LEU A 35 -17.76 7.62 30.84
CA LEU A 35 -16.49 7.91 30.19
C LEU A 35 -15.41 7.92 31.28
N GLN A 36 -14.78 6.78 31.49
CA GLN A 36 -13.69 6.64 32.44
C GLN A 36 -12.41 7.21 31.83
N GLU A 37 -11.80 8.18 32.51
CA GLU A 37 -10.49 8.71 32.15
C GLU A 37 -9.46 7.58 32.17
N MET A 38 -8.77 7.39 31.05
CA MET A 38 -7.81 6.31 30.89
C MET A 38 -6.51 6.66 31.63
N PRO A 39 -6.00 5.78 32.53
CA PRO A 39 -4.73 6.01 33.19
C PRO A 39 -3.59 6.18 32.20
N ALA A 40 -2.62 7.05 32.52
CA ALA A 40 -1.47 7.32 31.65
C ALA A 40 -0.69 6.05 31.23
N ALA A 41 -0.67 5.01 32.07
CA ALA A 41 -0.06 3.73 31.74
C ALA A 41 -0.82 2.94 30.65
N GLN A 42 -2.16 3.06 30.59
CA GLN A 42 -2.98 2.49 29.52
C GLN A 42 -2.90 3.34 28.25
N MET A 43 -2.89 4.68 28.37
CA MET A 43 -2.61 5.56 27.22
C MET A 43 -1.23 5.30 26.61
N ALA A 44 -0.21 5.00 27.42
CA ALA A 44 1.12 4.63 26.96
C ALA A 44 1.20 3.22 26.33
N GLN A 45 0.28 2.31 26.71
CA GLN A 45 0.15 0.99 26.09
C GLN A 45 -0.64 1.01 24.78
N ILE A 46 -1.47 2.04 24.54
CA ILE A 46 -2.02 2.33 23.22
C ILE A 46 -0.90 2.91 22.35
N THR A 47 0.02 2.04 21.94
CA THR A 47 0.76 2.26 20.70
C THR A 47 -0.21 2.02 19.56
N GLY A 48 -0.22 2.88 18.54
CA GLY A 48 -1.11 2.76 17.39
C GLY A 48 -0.84 1.48 16.59
N THR A 49 -1.42 0.37 17.03
CA THR A 49 -1.37 -0.91 16.31
C THR A 49 -2.14 -0.76 15.00
N GLY A 50 -1.55 -1.20 13.89
CA GLY A 50 -2.20 -1.18 12.57
C GLY A 50 -1.87 0.05 11.70
N PHE A 51 -1.08 1.01 12.17
CA PHE A 51 -0.54 2.06 11.29
C PHE A 51 0.67 1.59 10.50
N SER A 52 1.54 0.77 11.09
CA SER A 52 2.74 0.27 10.42
C SER A 52 3.04 -1.18 10.77
N SER A 53 3.69 -1.88 9.84
CA SER A 53 4.26 -3.21 10.06
C SER A 53 5.68 -3.27 9.53
N PHE A 54 6.53 -4.03 10.21
CA PHE A 54 7.93 -4.18 9.85
C PHE A 54 8.25 -5.64 9.59
N LEU A 55 8.95 -5.89 8.50
CA LEU A 55 9.42 -7.21 8.09
C LEU A 55 10.93 -7.17 7.90
N VAL A 56 11.61 -8.17 8.44
CA VAL A 56 13.01 -8.46 8.13
C VAL A 56 13.06 -9.87 7.57
N GLU A 57 13.45 -9.99 6.31
CA GLU A 57 13.49 -11.26 5.58
C GLU A 57 14.84 -11.38 4.87
N GLY A 58 15.72 -12.22 5.41
CA GLY A 58 17.10 -12.35 4.93
C GLY A 58 17.83 -11.00 4.95
N ASN A 59 18.13 -10.48 3.75
CA ASN A 59 18.86 -9.23 3.54
C ASN A 59 17.94 -8.04 3.21
N ARG A 60 16.63 -8.23 3.30
CA ARG A 60 15.60 -7.23 3.01
C ARG A 60 14.93 -6.76 4.30
N VAL A 61 14.78 -5.45 4.43
CA VAL A 61 14.03 -4.81 5.51
C VAL A 61 12.90 -4.01 4.88
N ARG A 62 11.66 -4.22 5.32
CA ARG A 62 10.49 -3.50 4.82
C ARG A 62 9.68 -2.91 5.96
N ALA A 63 9.24 -1.68 5.78
CA ALA A 63 8.27 -1.00 6.60
C ALA A 63 7.06 -0.67 5.72
N ASP A 64 5.91 -1.22 6.05
CA ASP A 64 4.64 -0.88 5.43
C ASP A 64 3.90 0.11 6.33
N PHE A 65 3.21 1.06 5.71
CA PHE A 65 2.44 2.09 6.38
C PHE A 65 1.01 2.11 5.81
N ASN A 66 0.04 2.25 6.71
CA ASN A 66 -1.37 2.44 6.36
C ASN A 66 -1.61 3.89 5.90
N ILE A 67 -0.93 4.28 4.83
CA ILE A 67 -1.06 5.56 4.16
C ILE A 67 -1.78 5.31 2.84
N ALA A 68 -2.82 6.11 2.61
CA ALA A 68 -3.54 6.17 1.36
C ALA A 68 -3.67 7.64 0.93
N ALA A 69 -3.65 7.87 -0.37
CA ALA A 69 -3.93 9.16 -0.98
C ALA A 69 -4.81 8.95 -2.23
N GLU A 70 -5.70 9.90 -2.47
CA GLU A 70 -6.46 10.03 -3.71
C GLU A 70 -6.22 11.45 -4.19
N THR A 71 -5.73 11.61 -5.42
CA THR A 71 -5.34 12.92 -5.90
C THR A 71 -5.45 13.06 -7.41
N TYR A 72 -5.93 14.23 -7.84
CA TYR A 72 -5.58 14.84 -9.11
C TYR A 72 -4.48 15.86 -8.86
N THR A 73 -3.33 15.70 -9.51
CA THR A 73 -2.22 16.65 -9.36
C THR A 73 -1.51 16.86 -10.68
N GLU A 74 -1.27 18.13 -11.01
CA GLU A 74 -0.38 18.54 -12.11
C GLU A 74 0.93 19.08 -11.55
N ILE A 75 2.05 18.58 -12.08
CA ILE A 75 3.41 19.00 -11.71
C ILE A 75 4.09 19.47 -12.98
N GLY A 76 4.51 20.74 -13.03
CA GLY A 76 5.17 21.30 -14.22
C GLY A 76 6.44 20.55 -14.62
N SER A 77 7.23 20.11 -13.63
CA SER A 77 8.50 19.41 -13.84
C SER A 77 8.86 18.53 -12.64
N LEU A 78 9.24 17.29 -12.91
CA LEU A 78 9.80 16.34 -11.94
C LEU A 78 11.16 15.88 -12.45
N LYS A 79 12.21 16.14 -11.66
CA LYS A 79 13.59 15.82 -12.00
C LYS A 79 14.28 15.11 -10.84
N LEU A 80 14.84 13.93 -11.10
CA LEU A 80 15.53 13.11 -10.11
C LEU A 80 16.81 12.51 -10.71
N GLY A 81 17.85 12.37 -9.89
CA GLY A 81 19.10 11.72 -10.28
C GLY A 81 19.92 12.55 -11.27
N TYR A 82 20.30 13.77 -10.88
CA TYR A 82 21.25 14.57 -11.67
C TYR A 82 22.62 13.89 -11.71
N TRP A 83 23.26 13.93 -12.86
CA TRP A 83 24.63 13.46 -13.06
C TRP A 83 25.34 14.35 -14.09
N ASP A 84 26.67 14.32 -14.02
CA ASP A 84 27.56 14.90 -15.03
C ASP A 84 28.74 13.93 -15.17
N ASP A 85 28.88 13.33 -16.35
CA ASP A 85 29.90 12.32 -16.66
C ASP A 85 31.13 12.93 -17.38
N GLY A 86 31.20 14.26 -17.47
CA GLY A 86 32.24 14.98 -18.20
C GLY A 86 31.98 15.11 -19.71
N LEU A 87 30.95 14.44 -20.25
CA LEU A 87 30.42 14.69 -21.61
C LEU A 87 29.21 15.61 -21.58
N GLY A 88 28.55 15.73 -20.44
CA GLY A 88 27.54 16.74 -20.17
C GLY A 88 26.62 16.35 -19.02
N PRO A 89 25.80 17.30 -18.54
CA PRO A 89 24.83 17.03 -17.50
C PRO A 89 23.63 16.24 -18.02
N GLY A 90 23.05 15.41 -17.15
CA GLY A 90 21.81 14.67 -17.43
C GLY A 90 21.02 14.34 -16.17
N TRP A 91 19.90 13.65 -16.37
CA TRP A 91 18.97 13.23 -15.31
C TRP A 91 18.55 11.79 -15.52
N ASP A 92 18.46 11.00 -14.45
CA ASP A 92 17.87 9.65 -14.51
C ASP A 92 16.36 9.70 -14.74
N GLN A 93 15.69 10.71 -14.16
CA GLN A 93 14.28 11.04 -14.40
C GLN A 93 14.18 12.52 -14.77
N ASN A 94 13.64 12.81 -15.96
CA ASN A 94 13.30 14.16 -16.40
C ASN A 94 11.93 14.12 -17.06
N TRP A 95 10.91 14.47 -16.29
CA TRP A 95 9.52 14.46 -16.73
C TRP A 95 8.97 15.87 -16.67
N THR A 96 8.24 16.28 -17.70
CA THR A 96 7.57 17.57 -17.76
C THR A 96 6.07 17.40 -17.97
N ALA A 97 5.27 18.37 -17.53
CA ALA A 97 3.81 18.31 -17.62
C ALA A 97 3.23 17.01 -17.03
N VAL A 98 3.72 16.63 -15.84
CA VAL A 98 3.30 15.41 -15.15
C VAL A 98 1.88 15.60 -14.62
N LYS A 99 1.03 14.60 -14.82
CA LYS A 99 -0.31 14.51 -14.26
C LYS A 99 -0.49 13.17 -13.57
N LEU A 100 -0.97 13.21 -12.33
CA LEU A 100 -1.40 12.06 -11.56
C LEU A 100 -2.92 12.12 -11.46
N GLY A 101 -3.60 11.18 -12.10
CA GLY A 101 -5.05 11.22 -12.30
C GLY A 101 -5.47 12.07 -13.50
N THR A 102 -6.78 12.24 -13.63
CA THR A 102 -7.47 13.01 -14.67
C THR A 102 -8.45 14.00 -14.03
N LEU A 103 -9.05 14.89 -14.81
CA LEU A 103 -10.05 15.83 -14.31
C LEU A 103 -11.32 15.12 -13.79
N GLU A 104 -11.58 13.92 -14.31
CA GLU A 104 -12.76 13.13 -13.99
C GLU A 104 -12.48 12.05 -12.93
N GLN A 105 -11.21 11.66 -12.73
CA GLN A 105 -10.82 10.56 -11.86
C GLN A 105 -9.45 10.78 -11.22
N ASP A 106 -9.43 10.84 -9.89
CA ASP A 106 -8.21 10.86 -9.08
C ASP A 106 -7.39 9.57 -9.23
N MET A 107 -6.07 9.69 -9.09
CA MET A 107 -5.20 8.53 -8.88
C MET A 107 -5.30 8.07 -7.43
N SER A 108 -5.64 6.79 -7.23
CA SER A 108 -5.66 6.15 -5.92
C SER A 108 -4.29 5.52 -5.63
N LEU A 109 -3.70 5.86 -4.49
CA LEU A 109 -2.38 5.44 -4.01
C LEU A 109 -2.55 4.77 -2.66
N ARG A 110 -2.32 3.46 -2.55
CA ARG A 110 -2.52 2.68 -1.32
C ARG A 110 -1.34 1.75 -1.04
N GLY A 111 -1.18 1.38 0.23
CA GLY A 111 -0.14 0.48 0.68
C GLY A 111 1.25 1.08 0.50
N PHE A 112 1.46 2.26 1.11
CA PHE A 112 2.77 2.91 1.11
C PHE A 112 3.79 2.03 1.85
N PHE A 113 4.98 1.90 1.29
CA PHE A 113 6.05 1.15 1.92
C PHE A 113 7.41 1.80 1.68
N ILE A 114 8.36 1.46 2.55
CA ILE A 114 9.79 1.69 2.39
C ILE A 114 10.48 0.34 2.56
N GLU A 115 11.34 0.00 1.62
CA GLU A 115 12.05 -1.26 1.59
C GLU A 115 13.53 -1.02 1.30
N ALA A 116 14.40 -1.73 2.00
CA ALA A 116 15.85 -1.59 1.89
C ALA A 116 16.49 -2.97 1.73
N TYR A 117 17.48 -3.05 0.85
CA TYR A 117 18.27 -4.24 0.62
C TYR A 117 19.70 -4.03 1.08
N PHE A 118 20.29 -5.08 1.63
CA PHE A 118 21.66 -5.10 2.12
C PHE A 118 22.42 -6.29 1.54
N ASP A 119 23.73 -6.19 1.40
CA ASP A 119 24.55 -7.37 1.04
C ASP A 119 24.71 -8.33 2.23
N ASN A 120 24.81 -7.78 3.43
CA ASN A 120 25.07 -8.54 4.65
C ASN A 120 24.42 -7.86 5.85
N LEU A 121 23.10 -8.00 5.98
CA LEU A 121 22.33 -7.33 7.03
C LEU A 121 22.78 -7.79 8.44
N THR A 122 23.18 -9.05 8.59
CA THR A 122 23.49 -9.65 9.89
C THR A 122 24.89 -9.35 10.42
N ASP A 123 25.82 -8.89 9.58
CA ASP A 123 27.19 -8.55 9.98
C ASP A 123 27.35 -7.02 10.11
N PRO A 124 27.40 -6.45 11.33
CA PRO A 124 27.49 -5.01 11.52
C PRO A 124 28.75 -4.37 10.91
N VAL A 125 29.84 -5.13 10.76
CA VAL A 125 31.12 -4.61 10.23
C VAL A 125 31.08 -4.50 8.71
N ASN A 126 30.47 -5.49 8.05
CA ASN A 126 30.37 -5.55 6.58
C ASN A 126 28.97 -5.18 6.06
N ARG A 127 28.06 -4.70 6.92
CA ARG A 127 26.70 -4.31 6.54
C ARG A 127 26.75 -3.17 5.54
N ARG A 128 26.20 -3.43 4.36
CA ARG A 128 26.22 -2.48 3.26
C ARG A 128 24.84 -2.39 2.61
N LEU A 129 24.26 -1.19 2.60
CA LEU A 129 23.01 -0.89 1.92
C LEU A 129 23.25 -0.88 0.39
N THR A 130 22.45 -1.63 -0.35
CA THR A 130 22.55 -1.75 -1.81
C THR A 130 21.48 -0.97 -2.52
N SER A 131 20.24 -1.03 -2.02
CA SER A 131 19.09 -0.40 -2.67
C SER A 131 18.05 0.05 -1.65
N VAL A 132 17.31 1.10 -1.99
CA VAL A 132 16.12 1.53 -1.24
C VAL A 132 14.97 1.70 -2.23
N PHE A 133 13.81 1.13 -1.91
CA PHE A 133 12.58 1.27 -2.65
C PHE A 133 11.55 1.96 -1.77
N PHE A 134 10.77 2.87 -2.33
CA PHE A 134 9.64 3.44 -1.63
C PHE A 134 8.57 3.89 -2.62
N GLY A 135 7.32 3.79 -2.20
CA GLY A 135 6.19 4.09 -3.05
C GLY A 135 4.95 3.36 -2.59
N PHE A 136 4.05 3.09 -3.53
CA PHE A 136 2.75 2.49 -3.27
C PHE A 136 2.66 1.14 -3.99
N SER A 137 2.21 0.12 -3.26
CA SER A 137 2.03 -1.23 -3.81
C SER A 137 0.71 -1.39 -4.57
N GLN A 138 -0.25 -0.50 -4.33
CA GLN A 138 -1.58 -0.53 -4.92
C GLN A 138 -1.93 0.85 -5.49
N VAL A 139 -1.63 1.04 -6.77
CA VAL A 139 -1.94 2.26 -7.52
C VAL A 139 -2.99 1.97 -8.59
N THR A 140 -3.98 2.85 -8.70
CA THR A 140 -4.99 2.82 -9.75
C THR A 140 -5.22 4.22 -10.30
N GLY A 141 -5.22 4.37 -11.62
CA GLY A 141 -5.37 5.66 -12.31
C GLY A 141 -4.21 5.94 -13.27
N ASP A 142 -4.19 7.15 -13.83
CA ASP A 142 -3.28 7.51 -14.93
C ASP A 142 -2.09 8.35 -14.46
N LEU A 143 -0.89 8.01 -14.92
CA LEU A 143 0.28 8.88 -14.89
C LEU A 143 0.57 9.34 -16.32
N GLN A 144 0.36 10.61 -16.61
CA GLN A 144 0.74 11.21 -17.89
C GLN A 144 1.94 12.12 -17.69
N ALA A 145 2.90 12.11 -18.62
CA ALA A 145 3.97 13.11 -18.66
C ALA A 145 4.62 13.16 -20.06
N ASP A 146 5.40 14.20 -20.31
CA ASP A 146 6.47 14.17 -21.31
C ASP A 146 7.76 13.65 -20.68
N PHE A 147 8.09 12.39 -20.98
CA PHE A 147 9.23 11.65 -20.43
C PHE A 147 10.49 11.90 -21.25
N GLN A 148 11.14 13.03 -21.02
CA GLN A 148 12.41 13.39 -21.68
C GLN A 148 13.57 12.48 -21.25
N SER A 149 13.51 11.94 -20.03
CA SER A 149 14.38 10.87 -19.55
C SER A 149 13.62 10.02 -18.53
N LEU A 150 13.57 8.71 -18.77
CA LEU A 150 12.91 7.73 -17.91
C LEU A 150 13.83 6.53 -17.70
N SER A 151 14.20 6.29 -16.45
CA SER A 151 14.96 5.09 -16.06
C SER A 151 14.04 4.14 -15.28
N ARG A 152 13.75 2.96 -15.83
CA ARG A 152 12.85 1.94 -15.28
C ARG A 152 13.58 0.67 -14.88
N VAL A 153 13.15 0.10 -13.76
CA VAL A 153 13.48 -1.28 -13.39
C VAL A 153 12.29 -2.20 -13.65
N GLY A 154 12.57 -3.41 -14.08
CA GLY A 154 11.60 -4.49 -14.19
C GLY A 154 11.19 -5.05 -12.82
N VAL A 155 10.34 -6.08 -12.87
CA VAL A 155 9.71 -6.71 -11.71
C VAL A 155 10.73 -7.39 -10.79
N GLY A 156 11.87 -7.84 -11.33
CA GLY A 156 13.00 -8.39 -10.56
C GLY A 156 13.95 -7.35 -9.96
N GLY A 157 13.77 -6.06 -10.26
CA GLY A 157 14.71 -5.00 -9.85
C GLY A 157 15.89 -4.80 -10.81
N ASP A 158 15.99 -5.64 -11.84
CA ASP A 158 16.92 -5.41 -12.94
C ASP A 158 16.49 -4.20 -13.78
N PRO A 159 17.44 -3.42 -14.33
CA PRO A 159 17.12 -2.37 -15.29
C PRO A 159 16.39 -2.92 -16.50
N ASP A 160 15.31 -2.25 -16.88
CA ASP A 160 14.58 -2.50 -18.11
C ASP A 160 14.97 -1.45 -19.17
N GLN A 161 14.85 -0.17 -18.81
CA GLN A 161 15.12 0.96 -19.69
C GLN A 161 15.92 2.00 -18.90
N SER A 162 17.05 2.46 -19.42
CA SER A 162 17.87 3.48 -18.75
C SER A 162 17.81 4.79 -19.52
N ARG A 163 17.35 5.87 -18.87
CA ARG A 163 17.36 7.25 -19.39
C ARG A 163 16.75 7.40 -20.78
N VAL A 164 15.67 6.65 -21.03
CA VAL A 164 15.02 6.64 -22.35
C VAL A 164 14.11 7.86 -22.48
N ASN A 165 14.15 8.51 -23.64
CA ASN A 165 13.16 9.52 -24.01
C ASN A 165 11.95 8.83 -24.66
N LEU A 166 10.80 8.85 -23.98
CA LEU A 166 9.54 8.31 -24.51
C LEU A 166 8.61 9.40 -25.06
N GLY A 167 8.97 10.68 -24.90
CA GLY A 167 8.09 11.80 -25.19
C GLY A 167 6.82 11.80 -24.33
N VAL A 168 5.75 12.39 -24.84
CA VAL A 168 4.44 12.38 -24.19
C VAL A 168 3.88 10.96 -24.18
N ASN A 169 3.66 10.43 -22.98
CA ASN A 169 3.10 9.10 -22.79
C ASN A 169 2.18 9.06 -21.56
N THR A 170 1.32 8.06 -21.50
CA THR A 170 0.43 7.79 -20.36
C THR A 170 0.58 6.35 -19.93
N PHE A 171 0.84 6.15 -18.64
CA PHE A 171 0.80 4.85 -17.98
C PHE A 171 -0.50 4.70 -17.21
N HIS A 172 -1.27 3.67 -17.55
CA HIS A 172 -2.48 3.31 -16.80
C HIS A 172 -2.15 2.26 -15.74
N PHE A 173 -2.47 2.55 -14.47
CA PHE A 173 -2.28 1.64 -13.35
C PHE A 173 -3.63 1.02 -12.96
N ASN A 174 -3.64 -0.29 -12.75
CA ASN A 174 -4.80 -1.03 -12.26
C ASN A 174 -4.37 -1.96 -11.14
N ASN A 175 -4.49 -1.47 -9.90
CA ASN A 175 -4.00 -2.14 -8.69
C ASN A 175 -2.55 -2.66 -8.84
N SER A 176 -1.66 -1.80 -9.34
CA SER A 176 -0.26 -2.13 -9.63
C SER A 176 0.70 -1.24 -8.85
N GLU A 177 1.97 -1.61 -8.77
CA GLU A 177 2.96 -0.83 -8.02
C GLU A 177 3.41 0.43 -8.77
N LEU A 178 3.65 1.51 -8.02
CA LEU A 178 4.41 2.68 -8.44
C LEU A 178 5.40 3.02 -7.34
N MET A 179 6.69 2.89 -7.64
CA MET A 179 7.74 3.16 -6.66
C MET A 179 8.98 3.78 -7.29
N ILE A 180 9.72 4.50 -6.45
CA ILE A 180 11.07 4.98 -6.74
C ILE A 180 12.06 3.98 -6.13
N SER A 181 13.11 3.68 -6.87
CA SER A 181 14.23 2.85 -6.46
C SER A 181 15.52 3.65 -6.50
N LEU A 182 16.22 3.70 -5.38
CA LEU A 182 17.57 4.23 -5.25
C LEU A 182 18.53 3.05 -5.31
N GLN A 183 19.24 2.91 -6.43
CA GLN A 183 20.25 1.88 -6.61
C GLN A 183 21.61 2.48 -6.26
N LEU A 184 22.21 2.02 -5.15
CA LEU A 184 23.42 2.63 -4.59
C LEU A 184 24.70 1.98 -5.10
N GLN A 185 24.60 0.80 -5.73
CA GLN A 185 25.74 0.00 -6.16
C GLN A 185 25.56 -0.67 -7.53
N GLY A 186 26.65 -1.24 -8.04
CA GLY A 186 26.69 -1.94 -9.33
C GLY A 186 26.79 -1.00 -10.54
N GLY A 187 26.63 -1.56 -11.74
CA GLY A 187 26.58 -0.79 -12.99
C GLY A 187 25.31 0.06 -13.15
N ASN A 188 24.31 -0.20 -12.32
CA ASN A 188 22.96 0.38 -12.42
C ASN A 188 22.70 1.43 -11.34
N ARG A 189 23.75 2.08 -10.84
CA ARG A 189 23.61 3.14 -9.83
C ARG A 189 22.80 4.29 -10.38
N GLY A 190 21.83 4.76 -9.60
CA GLY A 190 20.97 5.87 -10.02
C GLY A 190 19.59 5.82 -9.39
N ILE A 191 18.72 6.71 -9.87
CA ILE A 191 17.32 6.76 -9.47
C ILE A 191 16.45 6.15 -10.55
N TRP A 192 15.75 5.09 -10.20
CA TRP A 192 14.90 4.33 -11.10
C TRP A 192 13.45 4.40 -10.63
N VAL A 193 12.52 4.13 -11.52
CA VAL A 193 11.12 3.91 -11.18
C VAL A 193 10.70 2.49 -11.55
N ARG A 194 9.84 1.89 -10.75
CA ARG A 194 9.16 0.64 -11.12
C ARG A 194 7.69 0.94 -11.32
N PHE A 195 7.21 0.59 -12.49
CA PHE A 195 5.79 0.52 -12.83
C PHE A 195 5.44 -0.96 -12.84
N GLY A 196 4.49 -1.39 -12.00
CA GLY A 196 4.13 -2.81 -11.87
C GLY A 196 3.67 -3.46 -13.18
N GLU A 197 3.50 -4.78 -13.15
CA GLU A 197 3.22 -5.64 -14.32
C GLU A 197 1.93 -5.27 -15.11
N GLY A 198 1.03 -4.48 -14.53
CA GLY A 198 -0.25 -4.10 -15.14
C GLY A 198 -0.25 -2.81 -15.97
N THR A 199 0.91 -2.20 -16.23
CA THR A 199 0.97 -0.91 -16.94
C THR A 199 1.04 -1.09 -18.46
N THR A 200 -0.01 -0.68 -19.17
CA THR A 200 0.02 -0.57 -20.64
C THR A 200 0.44 0.83 -21.05
N LEU A 201 1.46 0.90 -21.93
CA LEU A 201 1.77 2.08 -22.74
C LEU A 201 0.76 2.13 -23.88
N ASN A 202 -0.04 3.20 -23.98
CA ASN A 202 -0.85 3.46 -25.18
C ASN A 202 -0.11 4.43 -26.11
#